data_AF-A0A370HIW1-F1
#
_entry.id   AF-A0A370HIW1-F1
#
_cell.length_a   1.000
_cell.length_b   1.000
_cell.length_c   1.000
_cell.angle_alpha   90.00
_cell.angle_beta   90.00
_cell.angle_gamma   90.00
#
_symmetry.space_group_name_H-M   'P 1'
#
loop_
_entity.id
_entity.type
_entity.pdbx_description
1 polymer ?
#
loop_
_entity_poly.entity_id
_entity_poly.type
_entity_poly.pdbx_seq_one_letter_code
_entity_poly.pdbx_strand_id
1 'polypeptide(L)'
;MKTYYVFQSATAPGLRGFTDEPRGEALPPENGPWAVVQEVGPDEEWALDVSRAVVAAGILENGFYLWGPVSQPALAHPIIESDRVEGTAVFDQQGTQIGTIKRLLIEKVSGRVLYVDVTFGGFLGIGVHHHTVPWDKLSYDRELEGYRTDITEAQVRAAPAFYGDDEVWPDRQREREIRDYWHDFPRGPI
;
A
#
# COMPACT_ATOMS: atom_id res chain seq x y z
N MET A 1 3.89 23.64 5.27
CA MET A 1 3.79 22.20 5.64
C MET A 1 2.60 22.04 6.57
N LYS A 2 1.96 20.86 6.61
CA LYS A 2 0.78 20.58 7.45
C LYS A 2 1.19 19.87 8.74
N THR A 3 0.39 20.04 9.80
CA THR A 3 0.42 19.20 11.01
C THR A 3 -0.21 17.85 10.69
N TYR A 4 0.37 16.78 11.21
CA TYR A 4 -0.18 15.43 11.10
C TYR A 4 -0.52 14.88 12.48
N TYR A 5 -1.63 14.15 12.58
CA TYR A 5 -2.06 13.48 13.79
C TYR A 5 -1.90 11.97 13.60
N VAL A 6 -1.22 11.33 14.55
CA VAL A 6 -0.99 9.90 14.57
C VAL A 6 -1.95 9.30 15.58
N PHE A 7 -2.72 8.32 15.11
CA PHE A 7 -3.66 7.53 15.88
C PHE A 7 -3.15 6.11 16.02
N GLN A 8 -3.43 5.47 17.14
CA GLN A 8 -3.21 4.05 17.34
C GLN A 8 -4.56 3.34 17.45
N SER A 9 -4.68 2.21 16.78
CA SER A 9 -5.86 1.35 16.93
C SER A 9 -5.85 0.66 18.29
N ALA A 10 -6.99 0.70 18.99
CA ALA A 10 -7.16 -0.05 20.23
C ALA A 10 -7.33 -1.56 20.01
N THR A 11 -7.75 -1.98 18.81
CA THR A 11 -7.97 -3.38 18.44
C THR A 11 -6.73 -4.01 17.81
N ALA A 12 -5.85 -3.21 17.21
CA ALA A 12 -4.61 -3.63 16.58
C ALA A 12 -3.45 -2.72 17.05
N PRO A 13 -2.72 -3.03 18.13
CA PRO A 13 -1.67 -2.16 18.66
C PRO A 13 -0.54 -1.84 17.68
N GLY A 14 -0.33 -2.70 16.67
CA GLY A 14 0.63 -2.46 15.58
C GLY A 14 0.13 -1.51 14.49
N LEU A 15 -1.17 -1.22 14.45
CA LEU A 15 -1.79 -0.38 13.43
C LEU A 15 -1.83 1.08 13.88
N ARG A 16 -1.27 1.94 13.04
CA ARG A 16 -1.31 3.39 13.17
C ARG A 16 -2.09 4.02 12.02
N GLY A 17 -2.94 4.99 12.34
CA GLY A 17 -3.62 5.85 11.39
C GLY A 17 -2.99 7.24 11.38
N PHE A 18 -2.91 7.86 10.21
CA PHE A 18 -2.40 9.22 10.05
C PHE A 18 -3.44 10.07 9.34
N THR A 19 -3.66 11.28 9.84
CA THR A 19 -4.58 12.26 9.24
C THR A 19 -3.97 13.66 9.33
N ASP A 20 -4.53 14.62 8.58
CA ASP A 20 -4.25 16.05 8.75
C ASP A 20 -5.34 16.78 9.57
N GLU A 21 -6.24 16.01 10.20
CA GLU A 21 -7.32 16.50 11.07
C GLU A 21 -7.28 15.83 12.45
N PRO A 22 -7.59 16.56 13.54
CA PRO A 22 -7.31 16.12 14.91
C PRO A 22 -8.25 15.05 15.48
N ARG A 23 -9.38 14.73 14.82
CA ARG A 23 -10.43 13.88 15.37
C ARG A 23 -10.39 12.43 14.88
N GLY A 24 -9.66 12.16 13.81
CA GLY A 24 -9.63 10.83 13.18
C GLY A 24 -10.93 10.50 12.44
N GLU A 25 -11.74 11.49 12.05
CA GLU A 25 -13.05 11.27 11.42
C GLU A 25 -12.95 10.53 10.07
N ALA A 26 -11.82 10.68 9.38
CA ALA A 26 -11.56 9.98 8.11
C ALA A 26 -11.04 8.55 8.30
N LEU A 27 -10.63 8.16 9.51
CA LEU A 27 -10.06 6.83 9.74
C LEU A 27 -11.13 5.73 9.65
N PRO A 28 -10.80 4.55 9.10
CA PRO A 28 -11.76 3.46 8.98
C PRO A 28 -12.29 3.02 10.35
N PRO A 29 -13.62 3.09 10.61
CA PRO A 29 -14.19 2.75 11.90
C PRO A 29 -14.01 1.27 12.26
N GLU A 30 -13.93 0.38 11.27
CA GLU A 30 -13.70 -1.06 11.43
C GLU A 30 -12.35 -1.41 12.04
N ASN A 31 -11.36 -0.53 11.90
CA ASN A 31 -10.04 -0.67 12.48
C ASN A 31 -9.87 0.13 13.77
N GLY A 32 -10.90 0.87 14.16
CA GLY A 32 -10.96 1.58 15.43
C GLY A 32 -11.28 0.65 16.62
N PRO A 33 -11.60 1.24 17.79
CA PRO A 33 -11.56 2.68 18.06
C PRO A 33 -10.12 3.23 18.02
N TRP A 34 -10.00 4.49 17.59
CA TRP A 34 -8.73 5.19 17.38
C TRP A 34 -8.43 6.13 18.55
N ALA A 35 -7.19 6.11 19.03
CA ALA A 35 -6.70 7.04 20.04
C ALA A 35 -5.54 7.86 19.48
N VAL A 36 -5.59 9.19 19.61
CA VAL A 36 -4.45 10.02 19.20
C VAL A 36 -3.27 9.74 20.14
N VAL A 37 -2.11 9.48 19.55
CA VAL A 37 -0.88 9.15 20.29
C VAL A 37 0.23 10.16 20.07
N GLN A 38 0.20 10.89 18.95
CA GLN A 38 1.20 11.89 18.63
C GLN A 38 0.62 12.96 17.70
N GLU A 39 1.00 14.21 17.92
CA GLU A 39 0.84 15.30 16.98
C GLU A 39 2.23 15.64 16.44
N VAL A 40 2.37 15.77 15.11
CA VAL A 40 3.63 16.09 14.46
C VAL A 40 3.49 17.40 13.72
N GLY A 41 4.16 18.44 14.20
CA GLY A 41 4.10 19.77 13.64
C GLY A 41 4.73 19.89 12.24
N PRO A 42 4.48 21.01 11.52
CA PRO A 42 5.09 21.27 10.22
C PRO A 42 6.62 21.27 10.27
N ASP A 43 7.20 21.88 11.31
CA ASP A 43 8.64 22.08 11.47
C ASP A 43 9.29 21.07 12.44
N GLU A 44 8.52 20.11 12.94
CA GLU A 44 9.00 19.06 13.84
C GLU A 44 9.77 17.98 13.06
N GLU A 45 10.79 17.42 13.70
CA GLU A 45 11.57 16.32 13.13
C GLU A 45 10.68 15.09 12.95
N TRP A 46 10.75 14.50 11.75
CA TRP A 46 9.94 13.34 11.40
C TRP A 46 10.60 12.05 11.89
N ALA A 47 10.32 11.68 13.15
CA ALA A 47 10.87 10.51 13.82
C ALA A 47 9.94 9.28 13.77
N LEU A 48 9.34 9.02 12.61
CA LEU A 48 8.44 7.89 12.39
C LEU A 48 9.04 6.94 11.34
N ASP A 49 8.76 5.64 11.51
CA ASP A 49 9.28 4.57 10.64
C ASP A 49 8.70 4.62 9.21
N VAL A 50 7.61 5.37 9.00
CA VAL A 50 7.01 5.62 7.68
C VAL A 50 7.45 6.98 7.16
N SER A 51 7.71 7.13 5.85
CA SER A 51 8.07 8.42 5.26
C SER A 51 6.94 9.48 5.33
N ARG A 52 7.30 10.72 5.69
CA ARG A 52 6.38 11.88 5.72
C ARG A 52 5.67 12.12 4.39
N ALA A 53 6.38 11.95 3.27
CA ALA A 53 5.82 12.14 1.94
C ALA A 53 4.74 11.10 1.62
N VAL A 54 4.90 9.87 2.11
CA VAL A 54 3.95 8.76 1.94
C VAL A 54 2.69 9.02 2.71
N VAL A 55 2.84 9.41 3.99
CA VAL A 55 1.70 9.83 4.82
C VAL A 55 0.97 10.99 4.15
N ALA A 56 1.70 12.01 3.66
CA ALA A 56 1.10 13.14 2.97
C ALA A 56 0.32 12.73 1.72
N ALA A 57 0.87 11.86 0.87
CA ALA A 57 0.19 11.38 -0.33
C ALA A 57 -1.04 10.54 0.01
N GLY A 58 -0.94 9.61 0.97
CA GLY A 58 -2.07 8.81 1.43
C GLY A 58 -3.22 9.67 1.93
N ILE A 59 -2.92 10.70 2.74
CA ILE A 59 -3.92 11.66 3.24
C ILE A 59 -4.51 12.50 2.10
N LEU A 60 -3.70 12.96 1.14
CA LEU A 60 -4.20 13.71 -0.01
C LEU A 60 -5.16 12.88 -0.88
N GLU A 61 -4.91 11.57 -1.01
CA GLU A 61 -5.74 10.67 -1.80
C GLU A 61 -6.99 10.19 -1.05
N ASN A 62 -6.86 9.79 0.21
CA ASN A 62 -7.89 9.05 0.95
C ASN A 62 -8.40 9.76 2.21
N GLY A 63 -7.83 10.91 2.58
CA GLY A 63 -8.07 11.58 3.85
C GLY A 63 -7.32 10.97 5.05
N PHE A 64 -6.76 9.78 4.89
CA PHE A 64 -5.95 9.11 5.90
C PHE A 64 -4.84 8.24 5.28
N TYR A 65 -3.90 7.79 6.11
CA TYR A 65 -2.93 6.74 5.77
C TYR A 65 -2.85 5.71 6.91
N LEU A 66 -2.79 4.42 6.59
CA LEU A 66 -2.60 3.35 7.56
C LEU A 66 -1.20 2.76 7.46
N TRP A 67 -0.58 2.55 8.61
CA TRP A 67 0.73 1.93 8.74
C TRP A 67 0.71 0.82 9.77
N GLY A 68 1.31 -0.32 9.42
CA GLY A 68 1.31 -1.52 10.24
C GLY A 68 0.24 -2.53 9.82
N PRO A 69 0.26 -3.72 10.44
CA PRO A 69 -0.68 -4.80 10.14
C PRO A 69 -2.09 -4.40 10.54
N VAL A 70 -3.05 -4.62 9.64
CA VAL A 70 -4.46 -4.47 9.98
C VAL A 70 -4.89 -5.75 10.67
N SER A 71 -4.88 -5.78 12.01
CA SER A 71 -5.26 -7.00 12.72
C SER A 71 -6.70 -7.39 12.48
N GLN A 72 -6.87 -8.52 11.80
CA GLN A 72 -8.15 -9.12 11.52
C GLN A 72 -8.15 -10.49 12.19
N PRO A 73 -9.15 -10.81 13.02
CA PRO A 73 -9.32 -12.19 13.44
C PRO A 73 -9.37 -13.02 12.16
N ALA A 74 -8.43 -13.95 12.01
CA ALA A 74 -8.31 -14.81 10.85
C ALA A 74 -9.64 -15.54 10.66
N LEU A 75 -10.55 -14.94 9.89
CA LEU A 75 -11.73 -15.62 9.45
C LEU A 75 -11.18 -16.74 8.58
N ALA A 76 -11.47 -17.98 8.97
CA ALA A 76 -11.00 -19.21 8.33
C ALA A 76 -11.50 -19.39 6.88
N HIS A 77 -11.93 -18.30 6.23
CA HIS A 77 -12.47 -18.30 4.90
C HIS A 77 -11.37 -17.85 3.92
N PRO A 78 -11.13 -18.60 2.84
CA PRO A 78 -10.06 -18.34 1.88
C PRO A 78 -10.35 -17.13 0.95
N ILE A 79 -11.27 -16.25 1.35
CA ILE A 79 -11.80 -15.17 0.52
C ILE A 79 -11.50 -13.86 1.24
N ILE A 80 -10.84 -12.96 0.53
CA ILE A 80 -10.70 -11.56 0.92
C ILE A 80 -11.64 -10.73 0.03
N GLU A 81 -12.45 -9.88 0.65
CA GLU A 81 -13.31 -8.93 -0.06
C GLU A 81 -12.44 -7.87 -0.75
N SER A 82 -12.85 -7.33 -1.90
CA SER A 82 -12.00 -6.45 -2.70
C SER A 82 -11.63 -5.15 -1.97
N ASP A 83 -12.59 -4.58 -1.24
CA ASP A 83 -12.42 -3.43 -0.36
C ASP A 83 -11.44 -3.70 0.79
N ARG A 84 -11.29 -4.97 1.20
CA ARG A 84 -10.27 -5.39 2.18
C ARG A 84 -8.88 -5.56 1.59
N VAL A 85 -8.76 -5.73 0.27
CA VAL A 85 -7.44 -5.81 -0.38
C VAL A 85 -6.84 -4.40 -0.53
N GLU A 86 -7.69 -3.41 -0.82
CA GLU A 86 -7.31 -2.00 -0.82
C GLU A 86 -6.89 -1.55 0.60
N GLY A 87 -5.84 -0.73 0.71
CA GLY A 87 -5.28 -0.33 1.99
C GLY A 87 -4.41 -1.37 2.69
N THR A 88 -4.31 -2.61 2.18
CA THR A 88 -3.45 -3.63 2.78
C THR A 88 -1.97 -3.31 2.58
N ALA A 89 -1.18 -3.46 3.66
CA ALA A 89 0.27 -3.23 3.64
C ALA A 89 1.01 -4.22 2.72
N VAL A 90 2.04 -3.71 2.03
CA VAL A 90 2.99 -4.51 1.25
C VAL A 90 4.35 -4.47 1.95
N PHE A 91 4.93 -5.63 2.20
CA PHE A 91 6.18 -5.83 2.94
C PHE A 91 7.28 -6.41 2.04
N ASP A 92 8.52 -6.03 2.30
CA ASP A 92 9.70 -6.68 1.73
C ASP A 92 9.99 -8.04 2.41
N GLN A 93 11.06 -8.71 1.96
CA GLN A 93 11.47 -9.99 2.53
C GLN A 93 11.89 -9.90 4.01
N GLN A 94 12.34 -8.72 4.45
CA GLN A 94 12.77 -8.43 5.81
C GLN A 94 11.59 -8.09 6.73
N GLY A 95 10.36 -7.98 6.20
CA GLY A 95 9.17 -7.60 6.95
C GLY A 95 9.00 -6.09 7.12
N THR A 96 9.75 -5.28 6.38
CA THR A 96 9.59 -3.82 6.36
C THR A 96 8.43 -3.46 5.46
N GLN A 97 7.50 -2.63 5.94
CA GLN A 97 6.43 -2.10 5.08
C GLN A 97 7.02 -1.14 4.05
N ILE A 98 6.86 -1.45 2.77
CA ILE A 98 7.38 -0.68 1.63
C ILE A 98 6.29 -0.04 0.77
N GLY A 99 5.03 -0.36 1.05
CA GLY A 99 3.91 0.19 0.32
C GLY A 99 2.55 -0.24 0.84
N THR A 100 1.53 0.13 0.08
CA THR A 100 0.13 -0.17 0.37
C THR A 100 -0.59 -0.45 -0.94
N ILE A 101 -1.45 -1.47 -0.97
CA ILE A 101 -2.29 -1.76 -2.15
C ILE A 101 -3.32 -0.64 -2.32
N LYS A 102 -3.38 -0.06 -3.51
CA LYS A 102 -4.36 0.97 -3.87
C LYS A 102 -5.63 0.37 -4.46
N ARG A 103 -5.48 -0.53 -5.44
CA ARG A 103 -6.61 -1.17 -6.14
C ARG A 103 -6.19 -2.42 -6.91
N LEU A 104 -7.16 -3.26 -7.22
CA LEU A 104 -7.00 -4.43 -8.08
C LEU A 104 -7.41 -4.13 -9.51
N LEU A 105 -6.62 -4.62 -10.48
CA LEU A 105 -6.94 -4.55 -11.90
C LEU A 105 -7.45 -5.93 -12.34
N ILE A 106 -8.76 -5.99 -12.58
CA ILE A 106 -9.50 -7.22 -12.84
C ILE A 106 -9.86 -7.30 -14.32
N GLU A 107 -9.55 -8.43 -14.97
CA GLU A 107 -9.98 -8.68 -16.34
C GLU A 107 -11.51 -8.80 -16.41
N LYS A 108 -12.15 -7.88 -17.11
CA LYS A 108 -13.62 -7.73 -17.18
C LYS A 108 -14.38 -9.02 -17.55
N VAL A 109 -13.81 -9.86 -18.41
CA VAL A 109 -14.50 -11.05 -18.94
C VAL A 109 -14.29 -12.28 -18.05
N SER A 110 -13.05 -12.56 -17.61
CA SER A 110 -12.77 -13.74 -16.80
C SER A 110 -12.96 -13.52 -15.29
N GLY A 111 -12.96 -12.26 -14.85
CA GLY A 111 -12.98 -11.89 -13.43
C GLY A 111 -11.65 -12.13 -12.71
N ARG A 112 -10.56 -12.44 -13.42
CA ARG A 112 -9.24 -12.69 -12.81
C ARG A 112 -8.54 -11.38 -12.47
N VAL A 113 -7.95 -11.30 -11.28
CA VAL A 113 -7.02 -10.23 -10.92
C VAL A 113 -5.73 -10.46 -11.72
N LEU A 114 -5.40 -9.51 -12.61
CA LEU A 114 -4.19 -9.57 -13.42
C LEU A 114 -3.05 -8.80 -12.76
N TYR A 115 -3.38 -7.60 -12.28
CA TYR A 115 -2.43 -6.68 -11.69
C TYR A 115 -2.99 -6.03 -10.44
N VAL A 116 -2.10 -5.41 -9.68
CA VAL A 116 -2.40 -4.60 -8.51
C VAL A 116 -1.62 -3.30 -8.60
N ASP A 117 -2.31 -2.20 -8.37
CA ASP A 117 -1.66 -0.89 -8.22
C ASP A 117 -1.21 -0.77 -6.77
N VAL A 118 0.10 -0.61 -6.58
CA VAL A 118 0.72 -0.43 -5.27
C VAL A 118 1.27 0.98 -5.19
N THR A 119 0.92 1.67 -4.12
CA THR A 119 1.60 2.90 -3.72
C THR A 119 2.83 2.49 -2.94
N PHE A 120 3.99 2.55 -3.59
CA PHE A 120 5.26 2.36 -2.92
C PHE A 120 5.71 3.66 -2.26
N GLY A 121 6.21 3.51 -1.04
CA GLY A 121 6.56 4.63 -0.21
C GLY A 121 7.75 4.30 0.67
N GLY A 122 8.66 5.27 0.83
CA GLY A 122 9.75 5.12 1.80
C GLY A 122 10.91 4.25 1.34
N PHE A 123 11.00 3.91 0.05
CA PHE A 123 12.28 3.49 -0.51
C PHE A 123 13.28 4.67 -0.41
N LEU A 124 14.09 4.68 0.65
CA LEU A 124 15.24 5.59 0.86
C LEU A 124 14.98 7.10 0.67
N GLY A 125 13.75 7.58 0.89
CA GLY A 125 13.39 9.00 0.75
C GLY A 125 13.06 9.44 -0.69
N ILE A 126 12.90 8.51 -1.62
CA ILE A 126 12.55 8.79 -3.01
C ILE A 126 11.02 8.80 -3.15
N GLY A 127 10.41 9.94 -2.85
CA GLY A 127 9.04 10.29 -3.25
C GLY A 127 7.95 9.26 -2.93
N VAL A 128 6.84 9.37 -3.66
CA VAL A 128 5.74 8.41 -3.68
C VAL A 128 5.59 7.96 -5.12
N HIS A 129 5.58 6.65 -5.34
CA HIS A 129 5.51 6.08 -6.68
C HIS A 129 4.38 5.06 -6.75
N HIS A 130 3.49 5.25 -7.72
CA HIS A 130 2.45 4.28 -8.03
C HIS A 130 2.96 3.33 -9.11
N HIS A 131 2.97 2.04 -8.81
CA HIS A 131 3.38 1.02 -9.77
C HIS A 131 2.37 -0.11 -9.83
N THR A 132 2.01 -0.44 -11.05
CA THR A 132 1.20 -1.61 -11.35
C THR A 132 2.11 -2.82 -11.47
N VAL A 133 1.89 -3.79 -10.60
CA VAL A 133 2.66 -5.03 -10.56
C VAL A 133 1.74 -6.23 -10.80
N PRO A 134 2.23 -7.33 -11.39
CA PRO A 134 1.42 -8.53 -11.53
C PRO A 134 1.00 -9.07 -10.17
N TRP A 135 -0.24 -9.52 -10.05
CA TRP A 135 -0.78 -10.03 -8.78
C TRP A 135 0.04 -11.21 -8.23
N ASP A 136 0.62 -12.03 -9.09
CA ASP A 136 1.43 -13.19 -8.71
C ASP A 136 2.84 -12.84 -8.17
N LYS A 137 3.19 -11.55 -8.10
CA LYS A 137 4.37 -11.04 -7.40
C LYS A 137 4.14 -10.78 -5.91
N LEU A 138 2.88 -10.82 -5.48
CA LEU A 138 2.49 -10.67 -4.10
C LEU A 138 2.10 -12.03 -3.51
N SER A 139 2.36 -12.23 -2.24
CA SER A 139 1.92 -13.41 -1.51
C SER A 139 1.45 -13.01 -0.13
N TYR A 140 0.26 -13.47 0.27
CA TYR A 140 -0.34 -13.06 1.53
C TYR A 140 0.37 -13.75 2.70
N ASP A 141 0.93 -12.94 3.60
CA ASP A 141 1.56 -13.37 4.84
C ASP A 141 0.55 -13.19 5.98
N ARG A 142 0.21 -14.30 6.64
CA ARG A 142 -0.77 -14.33 7.73
C ARG A 142 -0.24 -13.77 9.04
N GLU A 143 1.07 -13.78 9.24
CA GLU A 143 1.69 -13.23 10.45
C GLU A 143 1.75 -11.70 10.38
N LEU A 144 1.98 -11.16 9.17
CA LEU A 144 2.00 -9.73 8.90
C LEU A 144 0.62 -9.15 8.52
N GLU A 145 -0.38 -10.02 8.33
CA GLU A 145 -1.73 -9.66 7.87
C GLU A 145 -1.70 -8.75 6.63
N GLY A 146 -0.77 -9.02 5.72
CA GLY A 146 -0.52 -8.23 4.52
C GLY A 146 0.23 -9.00 3.45
N TYR A 147 0.67 -8.31 2.39
CA TYR A 147 1.29 -8.97 1.24
C TYR A 147 2.80 -8.82 1.29
N ARG A 148 3.53 -9.93 1.13
CA ARG A 148 4.98 -9.93 0.90
C ARG A 148 5.29 -9.84 -0.58
N THR A 149 6.41 -9.20 -0.89
CA THR A 149 7.01 -9.20 -2.22
C THR A 149 8.53 -9.26 -2.14
N ASP A 150 9.14 -9.82 -3.18
CA ASP A 150 10.57 -9.76 -3.44
C ASP A 150 10.95 -8.67 -4.45
N ILE A 151 9.96 -7.86 -4.88
CA ILE A 151 10.19 -6.71 -5.75
C ILE A 151 11.07 -5.69 -5.02
N THR A 152 12.20 -5.38 -5.62
CA THR A 152 13.16 -4.38 -5.16
C THR A 152 12.84 -3.00 -5.70
N GLU A 153 13.29 -1.97 -5.00
CA GLU A 153 13.21 -0.58 -5.46
C GLU A 153 13.79 -0.38 -6.87
N ALA A 154 14.91 -1.04 -7.18
CA ALA A 154 15.53 -0.95 -8.50
C ALA A 154 14.60 -1.48 -9.61
N GLN A 155 13.88 -2.56 -9.33
CA GLN A 155 12.90 -3.13 -10.27
C GLN A 155 11.66 -2.23 -10.39
N VAL A 156 11.23 -1.60 -9.30
CA VAL A 156 10.14 -0.61 -9.33
C VAL A 156 10.52 0.57 -10.23
N ARG A 157 11.71 1.14 -10.05
CA ARG A 157 12.19 2.28 -10.85
C ARG A 157 12.42 1.96 -12.32
N ALA A 158 12.86 0.75 -12.63
CA ALA A 158 13.12 0.33 -14.01
C ALA A 158 11.85 -0.19 -14.72
N ALA A 159 10.75 -0.40 -13.99
CA ALA A 159 9.50 -0.87 -14.57
C ALA A 159 8.90 0.19 -15.51
N PRO A 160 8.42 -0.21 -16.70
CA PRO A 160 7.63 0.68 -17.55
C PRO A 160 6.40 1.20 -16.79
N ALA A 161 6.05 2.46 -17.01
CA ALA A 161 4.81 3.02 -16.48
C ALA A 161 3.60 2.29 -17.10
N PHE A 162 2.65 1.87 -16.26
CA PHE A 162 1.47 1.15 -16.71
C PHE A 162 0.51 2.07 -17.46
N TYR A 163 0.22 3.22 -16.85
CA TYR A 163 -0.57 4.28 -17.46
C TYR A 163 0.34 5.20 -18.29
N GLY A 164 -0.18 5.69 -19.41
CA GLY A 164 0.38 6.85 -20.08
C GLY A 164 0.01 8.15 -19.34
N ASP A 165 0.37 9.29 -19.93
CA ASP A 165 0.08 10.61 -19.37
C ASP A 165 -1.43 10.91 -19.20
N ASP A 166 -2.30 10.10 -19.83
CA ASP A 166 -3.75 10.27 -19.87
C ASP A 166 -4.51 9.31 -18.94
N GLU A 167 -3.81 8.52 -18.11
CA GLU A 167 -4.40 7.47 -17.25
C GLU A 167 -5.27 6.45 -18.01
N VAL A 168 -5.11 6.36 -19.33
CA VAL A 168 -5.84 5.40 -20.16
C VAL A 168 -5.19 4.03 -20.03
N TRP A 169 -6.03 2.98 -20.00
CA TRP A 169 -5.58 1.59 -19.99
C TRP A 169 -4.58 1.35 -21.12
N PRO A 170 -3.42 0.72 -20.85
CA PRO A 170 -2.37 0.54 -21.85
C PRO A 170 -2.87 -0.22 -23.08
N ASP A 171 -2.32 0.12 -24.24
CA ASP A 171 -2.56 -0.69 -25.43
C ASP A 171 -1.92 -2.09 -25.28
N ARG A 172 -2.25 -3.01 -26.20
CA ARG A 172 -1.73 -4.39 -26.15
C ARG A 172 -0.22 -4.48 -26.26
N GLN A 173 0.46 -3.47 -26.82
CA GLN A 173 1.91 -3.48 -26.92
C GLN A 173 2.53 -3.13 -25.57
N ARG A 174 2.07 -2.06 -24.92
CA ARG A 174 2.53 -1.68 -23.59
C ARG A 174 2.20 -2.73 -22.54
N GLU A 175 1.02 -3.36 -22.60
CA GLU A 175 0.71 -4.52 -21.75
C GLU A 175 1.69 -5.68 -21.93
N ARG A 176 2.13 -5.94 -23.17
CA ARG A 176 3.16 -6.97 -23.45
C ARG A 176 4.48 -6.57 -22.82
N GLU A 177 4.94 -5.34 -23.05
CA GLU A 177 6.21 -4.84 -22.50
C GLU A 177 6.25 -4.95 -20.97
N ILE A 178 5.15 -4.58 -20.29
CA ILE A 178 5.04 -4.68 -18.82
C ILE A 178 5.07 -6.14 -18.37
N ARG A 179 4.27 -7.01 -19.00
CA ARG A 179 4.24 -8.43 -18.67
C ARG A 179 5.62 -9.07 -18.89
N ASP A 180 6.27 -8.78 -20.00
CA ASP A 180 7.56 -9.35 -20.36
C ASP A 180 8.63 -8.89 -19.37
N TYR A 181 8.64 -7.60 -19.01
CA TYR A 181 9.51 -7.07 -17.95
C TYR A 181 9.35 -7.83 -16.63
N TRP A 182 8.11 -8.05 -16.18
CA TRP A 182 7.88 -8.74 -14.91
C TRP A 182 8.07 -10.26 -14.97
N HIS A 183 7.99 -10.86 -16.16
CA HIS A 183 8.19 -12.29 -16.36
C HIS A 183 9.63 -12.73 -16.04
N ASP A 184 10.61 -11.84 -16.23
CA ASP A 184 12.02 -12.11 -15.95
C ASP A 184 12.34 -12.19 -14.44
N PHE A 185 11.39 -11.79 -13.59
CA PHE A 185 11.50 -11.91 -12.15
C PHE A 185 10.70 -13.13 -11.63
N PRO A 186 11.13 -13.78 -10.55
CA PRO A 186 10.37 -14.86 -9.94
C PRO A 186 9.00 -14.38 -9.43
N ARG A 187 8.09 -15.33 -9.19
CA ARG A 187 6.84 -15.04 -8.47
C ARG A 187 7.13 -14.64 -7.03
N GLY A 188 6.15 -14.02 -6.38
CA GLY A 188 6.27 -13.60 -4.98
C GLY A 188 6.72 -14.75 -4.07
N PRO A 189 7.31 -14.41 -2.90
CA PRO A 189 7.85 -15.41 -1.98
C PRO A 189 6.76 -16.39 -1.52
N ILE A 190 7.06 -17.69 -1.59
CA ILE A 190 6.21 -18.78 -1.09
C ILE A 190 6.23 -18.80 0.44
#